data_AF-S3UQU6-F1
#
_entry.id   AF-S3UQU6-F1
#
_cell.length_a   1.000
_cell.length_b   1.000
_cell.length_c   1.000
_cell.angle_alpha   90.00
_cell.angle_beta   90.00
_cell.angle_gamma   90.00
#
_symmetry.space_group_name_H-M   'P 1'
#
loop_
_entity.id
_entity.type
_entity.pdbx_description
1 polymer ?
#
loop_
_entity_poly.entity_id
_entity_poly.type
_entity_poly.pdbx_seq_one_letter_code
_entity_poly.pdbx_strand_id
1 'polypeptide(L)'
;MKKILSCFALVSAFYSVGCVREDRVSQGDSNSQIYAAAKYLATKCGDPIPTPFPVAIGDVQRRNLDLCSIAITKSDCPFISYPIACLLIYMDKPTGDIPWYENFKDAYVTPKVP
;
A
#
# COMPACT_ATOMS: atom_id res chain seq x y z
N MET A 1 48.79 10.86 -1.75
CA MET A 1 47.66 10.77 -2.71
C MET A 1 46.71 9.62 -2.42
N LYS A 2 47.16 8.35 -2.28
CA LYS A 2 46.28 7.20 -1.92
C LYS A 2 45.40 7.40 -0.67
N LYS A 3 45.92 8.02 0.40
CA LYS A 3 45.18 8.27 1.64
C LYS A 3 44.03 9.28 1.49
N ILE A 4 44.21 10.30 0.64
CA ILE A 4 43.19 11.33 0.38
C ILE A 4 42.06 10.76 -0.48
N LEU A 5 42.41 9.94 -1.48
CA LEU A 5 41.45 9.23 -2.33
C LEU A 5 40.59 8.24 -1.52
N SER A 6 41.18 7.57 -0.52
CA SER A 6 40.48 6.65 0.38
C SER A 6 39.50 7.36 1.32
N CYS A 7 39.83 8.56 1.80
CA CYS A 7 38.89 9.36 2.61
C CYS A 7 37.72 9.88 1.78
N PHE A 8 37.97 10.31 0.54
CA PHE A 8 36.90 10.81 -0.34
C PHE A 8 35.89 9.72 -0.69
N ALA A 9 36.36 8.49 -0.92
CA ALA A 9 35.51 7.33 -1.19
C ALA A 9 34.63 6.93 0.02
N LEU A 10 35.18 7.00 1.24
CA LEU A 10 34.42 6.73 2.47
C LEU A 10 33.34 7.79 2.71
N VAL A 11 33.67 9.08 2.52
CA VAL A 11 32.72 10.18 2.69
C VAL A 11 31.57 10.08 1.68
N SER A 12 31.85 9.76 0.40
CA SER A 12 30.79 9.56 -0.59
C SER A 12 29.85 8.39 -0.27
N ALA A 13 30.36 7.30 0.33
CA ALA A 13 29.54 6.16 0.72
C ALA A 13 28.54 6.48 1.85
N PHE A 14 28.89 7.41 2.75
CA PHE A 14 28.00 7.89 3.80
C PHE A 14 26.89 8.82 3.30
N TYR A 15 27.08 9.54 2.20
CA TYR A 15 26.03 10.40 1.63
C TYR A 15 24.95 9.61 0.86
N SER A 16 25.26 8.40 0.39
CA SER A 16 24.30 7.54 -0.34
C SER A 16 23.26 6.83 0.54
N VAL A 17 23.40 6.82 1.87
CA VAL A 17 22.45 6.14 2.78
C VAL A 17 21.31 7.03 3.29
N GLY A 18 21.27 8.32 2.90
CA GLY A 18 20.36 9.31 3.49
C GLY A 18 19.05 9.61 2.77
N CYS A 19 18.77 9.01 1.61
CA CYS A 19 17.56 9.31 0.82
C CYS A 19 16.43 8.30 1.03
N VAL A 20 16.02 8.05 2.29
CA VAL A 20 14.73 7.38 2.56
C VAL A 20 13.70 8.48 2.80
N ARG A 21 13.06 8.95 1.72
CA ARG A 21 11.91 9.86 1.83
C ARG A 21 10.73 9.05 2.36
N GLU A 22 10.06 9.54 3.41
CA GLU A 22 8.76 9.00 3.79
C GLU A 22 7.80 9.17 2.61
N ASP A 23 7.46 8.06 1.98
CA ASP A 23 6.67 8.03 0.76
C ASP A 23 5.19 8.04 1.13
N ARG A 24 4.68 9.23 1.47
CA ARG A 24 3.29 9.46 1.87
C ARG A 24 2.47 10.10 0.76
N VAL A 25 1.19 9.79 0.75
CA VAL A 25 0.17 10.33 -0.15
C VAL A 25 -0.81 11.13 0.69
N SER A 26 -1.21 12.31 0.19
CA SER A 26 -2.13 13.18 0.92
C SER A 26 -3.45 12.47 1.22
N GLN A 27 -4.14 12.84 2.29
CA GLN A 27 -5.46 12.28 2.62
C GLN A 27 -6.45 12.35 1.44
N GLY A 28 -6.51 13.49 0.75
CA GLY A 28 -7.42 13.71 -0.37
C GLY A 28 -7.10 12.82 -1.58
N ASP A 29 -5.82 12.70 -1.94
CA ASP A 29 -5.38 11.84 -3.04
C ASP A 29 -5.60 10.36 -2.69
N SER A 30 -5.35 9.99 -1.43
CA SER A 30 -5.56 8.62 -0.92
C SER A 30 -7.03 8.20 -1.05
N ASN A 31 -7.95 9.05 -0.59
CA ASN A 31 -9.39 8.80 -0.72
C ASN A 31 -9.83 8.74 -2.19
N SER A 32 -9.25 9.57 -3.06
CA SER A 32 -9.52 9.56 -4.49
C SER A 32 -9.08 8.25 -5.16
N GLN A 33 -7.90 7.73 -4.78
CA GLN A 33 -7.38 6.46 -5.30
C GLN A 33 -8.22 5.25 -4.84
N ILE A 34 -8.57 5.20 -3.55
CA ILE A 34 -9.45 4.16 -3.00
C ILE A 34 -10.81 4.19 -3.71
N TYR A 35 -11.38 5.38 -3.90
CA TYR A 35 -12.68 5.54 -4.57
C TYR A 35 -12.60 5.08 -6.03
N ALA A 36 -11.55 5.45 -6.77
CA ALA A 36 -11.36 5.03 -8.14
C ALA A 36 -11.27 3.49 -8.27
N ALA A 37 -10.52 2.84 -7.37
CA ALA A 37 -10.41 1.39 -7.33
C ALA A 37 -11.77 0.72 -7.03
N ALA A 38 -12.50 1.22 -6.03
CA ALA A 38 -13.82 0.72 -5.67
C ALA A 38 -14.84 0.92 -6.81
N LYS A 39 -14.83 2.09 -7.45
CA LYS A 39 -15.71 2.40 -8.58
C LYS A 39 -15.43 1.51 -9.77
N TYR A 40 -14.14 1.23 -10.05
CA TYR A 40 -13.74 0.29 -11.10
C TYR A 40 -14.34 -1.10 -10.86
N LEU A 41 -14.13 -1.67 -9.66
CA LEU A 41 -14.62 -3.03 -9.38
C LEU A 41 -16.16 -3.08 -9.32
N ALA A 42 -16.80 -2.11 -8.66
CA ALA A 42 -18.25 -1.99 -8.63
C ALA A 42 -18.85 -1.97 -10.05
N THR A 43 -18.26 -1.19 -10.94
CA THR A 43 -18.69 -1.11 -12.35
C THR A 43 -18.46 -2.44 -13.09
N LYS A 44 -17.33 -3.12 -12.83
CA LYS A 44 -17.01 -4.44 -13.39
C LYS A 44 -18.00 -5.51 -12.93
N CYS A 45 -18.40 -5.50 -11.66
CA CYS A 45 -19.29 -6.52 -11.09
C CYS A 45 -20.78 -6.20 -11.26
N GLY A 46 -21.14 -4.95 -11.59
CA GLY A 46 -22.55 -4.51 -11.64
C GLY A 46 -23.15 -4.25 -10.25
N ASP A 47 -22.30 -4.13 -9.22
CA ASP A 47 -22.68 -3.94 -7.83
C ASP A 47 -22.56 -2.45 -7.43
N PRO A 48 -23.31 -1.97 -6.42
CA PRO A 48 -23.00 -0.70 -5.79
C PRO A 48 -21.66 -0.76 -5.02
N ILE A 49 -21.04 0.38 -4.79
CA ILE A 49 -19.84 0.46 -3.93
C ILE A 49 -20.26 0.08 -2.48
N PRO A 50 -19.60 -0.92 -1.85
CA PRO A 50 -19.94 -1.36 -0.50
C PRO A 50 -19.81 -0.27 0.55
N THR A 51 -20.66 -0.34 1.57
CA THR A 51 -20.57 0.45 2.78
C THR A 51 -20.27 -0.46 3.99
N PRO A 52 -19.48 0.01 4.98
CA PRO A 52 -18.84 1.32 5.06
C PRO A 52 -17.63 1.46 4.13
N PHE A 53 -17.42 2.66 3.58
CA PHE A 53 -16.29 2.97 2.70
C PHE A 53 -15.01 3.21 3.53
N PRO A 54 -13.84 2.63 3.17
CA PRO A 54 -12.60 2.88 3.86
C PRO A 54 -12.08 4.28 3.53
N VAL A 55 -11.98 5.13 4.55
CA VAL A 55 -11.55 6.51 4.43
C VAL A 55 -10.19 6.68 5.11
N ALA A 56 -9.25 7.35 4.44
CA ALA A 56 -8.00 7.81 5.01
C ALA A 56 -8.26 8.95 6.00
N ILE A 57 -7.68 8.86 7.21
CA ILE A 57 -7.82 9.83 8.31
C ILE A 57 -6.65 10.85 8.33
N GLY A 58 -5.68 10.69 7.42
CA GLY A 58 -4.54 11.57 7.25
C GLY A 58 -3.70 11.12 6.05
N ASP A 59 -2.45 11.55 5.99
CA ASP A 59 -1.53 11.12 4.94
C ASP A 59 -1.20 9.62 5.09
N VAL A 60 -1.31 8.87 4.00
CA VAL A 60 -1.17 7.41 4.00
C VAL A 60 0.16 7.01 3.39
N GLN A 61 0.81 5.98 3.95
CA GLN A 61 1.99 5.37 3.33
C GLN A 61 1.62 4.86 1.92
N ARG A 62 2.32 5.34 0.88
CA ARG A 62 2.05 5.01 -0.53
C ARG A 62 1.95 3.51 -0.77
N ARG A 63 2.86 2.72 -0.18
CA ARG A 63 2.80 1.24 -0.25
C ARG A 63 1.50 0.65 0.31
N ASN A 64 1.04 1.12 1.46
CA ASN A 64 -0.19 0.60 2.08
C ASN A 64 -1.42 0.97 1.23
N LEU A 65 -1.42 2.17 0.65
CA LEU A 65 -2.46 2.65 -0.26
C LEU A 65 -2.49 1.85 -1.57
N ASP A 66 -1.32 1.54 -2.13
CA ASP A 66 -1.19 0.71 -3.33
C ASP A 66 -1.68 -0.71 -3.07
N LEU A 67 -1.32 -1.30 -1.93
CA LEU A 67 -1.80 -2.63 -1.53
C LEU A 67 -3.33 -2.67 -1.42
N CYS A 68 -3.97 -1.66 -0.81
CA CYS A 68 -5.42 -1.57 -0.77
C CYS A 68 -6.02 -1.46 -2.18
N SER A 69 -5.50 -0.56 -3.01
CA SER A 69 -6.01 -0.31 -4.37
C SER A 69 -5.88 -1.53 -5.28
N ILE A 70 -4.74 -2.23 -5.22
CA ILE A 70 -4.51 -3.48 -5.96
C ILE A 70 -5.46 -4.55 -5.45
N ALA A 71 -5.57 -4.74 -4.12
CA ALA A 71 -6.45 -5.74 -3.56
C ALA A 71 -7.91 -5.53 -4.00
N ILE A 72 -8.40 -4.28 -4.00
CA ILE A 72 -9.75 -3.97 -4.51
C ILE A 72 -9.83 -4.36 -5.99
N THR A 73 -8.96 -3.82 -6.85
CA THR A 73 -9.07 -4.05 -8.32
C THR A 73 -8.89 -5.51 -8.74
N LYS A 74 -8.21 -6.32 -7.92
CA LYS A 74 -7.98 -7.75 -8.13
C LYS A 74 -9.00 -8.67 -7.47
N SER A 75 -9.90 -8.15 -6.65
CA SER A 75 -10.93 -8.98 -6.01
C SER A 75 -11.92 -9.54 -7.05
N ASP A 76 -12.44 -10.72 -6.74
CA ASP A 76 -13.48 -11.37 -7.53
C ASP A 76 -14.86 -10.78 -7.22
N CYS A 77 -15.81 -10.97 -8.15
CA CYS A 77 -17.21 -10.61 -7.93
C CYS A 77 -17.92 -11.71 -7.11
N PRO A 78 -18.95 -11.39 -6.31
CA PRO A 78 -19.58 -10.07 -6.16
C PRO A 78 -18.78 -9.14 -5.23
N PHE A 79 -18.80 -7.83 -5.52
CA PHE A 79 -18.10 -6.84 -4.72
C PHE A 79 -18.97 -6.39 -3.55
N ILE A 80 -18.95 -7.18 -2.47
CA ILE A 80 -19.78 -6.96 -1.27
C ILE A 80 -19.03 -6.33 -0.10
N SER A 81 -17.69 -6.36 -0.11
CA SER A 81 -16.86 -5.84 0.98
C SER A 81 -15.44 -5.50 0.52
N TYR A 82 -14.72 -4.73 1.33
CA TYR A 82 -13.33 -4.34 1.05
C TYR A 82 -12.34 -5.41 1.52
N PRO A 83 -11.27 -5.66 0.75
CA PRO A 83 -10.22 -6.58 1.16
C PRO A 83 -9.53 -6.14 2.45
N ILE A 84 -9.06 -7.11 3.25
CA ILE A 84 -8.37 -6.86 4.52
C ILE A 84 -7.11 -5.98 4.36
N ALA A 85 -6.48 -6.01 3.18
CA ALA A 85 -5.36 -5.14 2.84
C ALA A 85 -5.70 -3.64 2.95
N CYS A 86 -6.98 -3.26 2.85
CA CYS A 86 -7.40 -1.88 3.04
C CYS A 86 -7.34 -1.41 4.49
N LEU A 87 -7.18 -2.29 5.48
CA LEU A 87 -6.89 -1.89 6.85
C LEU A 87 -5.49 -1.27 7.00
N LEU A 88 -4.58 -1.55 6.07
CA LEU A 88 -3.21 -1.04 6.10
C LEU A 88 -3.15 0.49 5.95
N ILE A 89 -4.19 1.13 5.41
CA ILE A 89 -4.25 2.59 5.29
C ILE A 89 -4.27 3.29 6.67
N TYR A 90 -4.59 2.55 7.74
CA TYR A 90 -4.58 3.03 9.12
C TYR A 90 -3.27 2.77 9.85
N MET A 91 -2.26 2.23 9.16
CA MET A 91 -0.95 1.98 9.74
C MET A 91 0.04 3.09 9.38
N ASP A 92 0.61 3.73 10.40
CA ASP A 92 1.60 4.81 10.22
C ASP A 92 2.94 4.31 9.68
N LYS A 93 3.25 3.03 9.88
CA LYS A 93 4.45 2.37 9.38
C LYS A 93 4.13 1.62 8.09
N PRO A 94 5.06 1.59 7.11
CA PRO A 94 4.90 0.72 5.97
C PRO A 94 4.79 -0.71 6.51
N THR A 95 3.80 -1.47 6.04
CA THR A 95 3.88 -2.92 6.17
C THR A 95 5.20 -3.32 5.54
N GLY A 96 6.01 -4.11 6.26
CA GLY A 96 7.38 -4.48 5.86
C GLY A 96 7.41 -5.27 4.55
N ASP A 97 8.26 -6.27 4.41
CA ASP A 97 8.35 -7.05 3.16
C ASP A 97 7.19 -8.03 2.95
N ILE A 98 5.94 -7.58 3.11
CA ILE A 98 4.77 -8.31 2.62
C ILE A 98 4.81 -8.21 1.09
N PRO A 99 5.05 -9.31 0.36
CA PRO A 99 5.13 -9.27 -1.08
C PRO A 99 3.72 -9.04 -1.64
N TRP A 100 3.57 -8.03 -2.49
CA TRP A 100 2.28 -7.64 -3.06
C TRP A 100 1.62 -8.74 -3.93
N TYR A 101 2.40 -9.76 -4.33
CA TYR A 101 1.94 -10.92 -5.08
C TYR A 101 1.45 -12.07 -4.20
N GLU A 102 1.68 -12.02 -2.89
CA GLU A 102 1.19 -13.05 -1.98
C GLU A 102 -0.28 -12.79 -1.64
N ASN A 103 -1.11 -13.80 -1.84
CA ASN A 103 -2.48 -13.75 -1.38
C ASN A 103 -2.48 -13.72 0.15
N PHE A 104 -2.86 -12.57 0.72
CA PHE A 104 -2.82 -12.34 2.17
C PHE A 104 -3.68 -13.35 2.95
N LYS A 105 -4.81 -13.75 2.37
CA LYS A 105 -5.71 -14.79 2.90
C LYS A 105 -4.98 -16.13 3.03
N ASP A 106 -4.23 -16.49 1.99
CA ASP A 106 -3.53 -17.77 1.89
C ASP A 106 -2.25 -17.79 2.73
N ALA A 107 -1.57 -16.66 2.88
CA ALA A 107 -0.31 -16.58 3.60
C ALA A 107 -0.48 -16.33 5.11
N TYR A 108 -1.41 -15.46 5.53
CA TYR A 108 -1.39 -14.89 6.89
C TYR A 108 -2.63 -15.18 7.75
N VAL A 109 -3.74 -15.64 7.16
CA VAL A 109 -4.97 -15.93 7.93
C VAL A 109 -4.98 -17.39 8.41
N THR A 110 -5.28 -17.62 9.70
CA THR A 110 -5.46 -18.95 10.29
C THR A 110 -6.67 -18.93 11.24
N PRO A 111 -7.68 -19.82 11.08
CA PRO A 111 -7.78 -20.87 10.07
C PRO A 111 -7.99 -20.30 8.66
N LYS A 112 -7.63 -21.08 7.63
CA LYS A 112 -7.87 -20.71 6.23
C LYS A 112 -9.38 -20.59 6.02
N VAL A 113 -9.84 -19.40 5.64
CA VAL A 113 -11.25 -19.16 5.31
C VAL A 113 -11.46 -19.63 3.86
N PRO A 114 -12.54 -20.35 3.52
CA PRO A 114 -12.85 -20.74 2.14
C PRO A 114 -12.91 -19.53 1.22
#